data_AF-A0A2I0LCN5-F1
#
_entry.id   AF-A0A2I0LCN5-F1
#
_cell.length_a   1.000
_cell.length_b   1.000
_cell.length_c   1.000
_cell.angle_alpha   90.00
_cell.angle_beta   90.00
_cell.angle_gamma   90.00
#
_symmetry.space_group_name_H-M   'P 1'
#
loop_
_entity.id
_entity.type
_entity.pdbx_description
1 polymer ?
#
loop_
_entity_poly.entity_id
_entity_poly.type
_entity_poly.pdbx_seq_one_letter_code
_entity_poly.pdbx_strand_id
1 'polypeptide(L)'
;MLFYLTTRNLARFLTENAPTLSVGESDVQALSAVDAWKHFNYLCRNYIMNSFHDSLYSVYQGFTTAKGLWESLDRKYKLEDVGEKKFLVGQFLDFKMVDSRIIMSQVQEFQVLLHEI
;
A
#
# COMPACT_ATOMS: atom_id res chain seq x y z
N MET A 1 3.56 1.19 -6.36
CA MET A 1 3.29 -0.28 -6.40
C MET A 1 2.13 -0.65 -7.32
N LEU A 2 0.93 -0.06 -7.15
CA LEU A 2 -0.27 -0.43 -7.93
C LEU A 2 -0.09 -0.33 -9.45
N PHE A 3 0.53 0.75 -9.94
CA PHE A 3 0.85 0.92 -11.37
C PHE A 3 1.68 -0.25 -11.92
N TYR A 4 2.76 -0.63 -11.22
CA TYR A 4 3.64 -1.73 -11.63
C TYR A 4 2.90 -3.08 -11.73
N LEU A 5 2.08 -3.40 -10.72
CA LEU A 5 1.29 -4.64 -10.70
C LEU A 5 0.18 -4.64 -11.76
N THR A 6 -0.37 -3.48 -12.10
CA THR A 6 -1.36 -3.34 -13.18
C THR A 6 -0.73 -3.65 -14.53
N THR A 7 0.46 -3.12 -14.82
CA THR A 7 1.22 -3.42 -16.04
C THR A 7 1.57 -4.92 -16.16
N ARG A 8 1.68 -5.63 -15.04
CA ARG A 8 1.93 -7.08 -14.98
C ARG A 8 0.66 -7.93 -14.96
N ASN A 9 -0.53 -7.31 -15.04
CA ASN A 9 -1.83 -7.98 -14.92
C ASN A 9 -2.02 -8.75 -13.59
N LEU A 10 -1.44 -8.23 -12.51
CA LEU A 10 -1.47 -8.82 -11.17
C LEU A 10 -2.31 -8.02 -10.17
N ALA A 11 -2.76 -6.80 -10.51
CA ALA A 11 -3.49 -5.93 -9.59
C ALA A 11 -4.74 -6.57 -8.99
N ARG A 12 -5.43 -7.44 -9.73
CA ARG A 12 -6.62 -8.16 -9.24
C ARG A 12 -6.37 -9.00 -7.99
N PHE A 13 -5.17 -9.58 -7.84
CA PHE A 13 -4.79 -10.41 -6.70
C PHE A 13 -4.60 -9.63 -5.39
N LEU A 14 -4.65 -8.30 -5.45
CA LEU A 14 -4.70 -7.44 -4.27
C LEU A 14 -6.09 -7.43 -3.62
N THR A 15 -7.13 -7.87 -4.32
CA THR A 15 -8.54 -7.77 -3.88
C THR A 15 -9.32 -9.08 -4.00
N GLU A 16 -8.95 -9.94 -4.94
CA GLU A 16 -9.58 -11.24 -5.17
C GLU A 16 -9.29 -12.23 -4.03
N ASN A 17 -10.28 -13.05 -3.70
CA ASN A 17 -10.13 -14.20 -2.80
C ASN A 17 -9.71 -15.44 -3.60
N ALA A 18 -9.17 -16.44 -2.89
CA ALA A 18 -8.91 -17.74 -3.49
C ALA A 18 -10.21 -18.36 -4.04
N PRO A 19 -10.17 -19.02 -5.21
CA PRO A 19 -11.33 -19.73 -5.73
C PRO A 19 -11.76 -20.84 -4.77
N THR A 20 -13.06 -20.99 -4.55
CA THR A 20 -13.64 -22.09 -3.75
C THR A 20 -13.94 -23.27 -4.66
N LEU A 21 -13.41 -24.45 -4.34
CA LEU A 21 -13.78 -25.70 -5.00
C LEU A 21 -15.08 -26.24 -4.39
N SER A 22 -16.10 -26.49 -5.21
CA SER A 22 -17.30 -27.25 -4.84
C SER A 22 -16.92 -28.72 -4.56
N VAL A 23 -17.36 -29.25 -3.42
CA VAL A 23 -17.17 -30.67 -3.09
C VAL A 23 -18.03 -31.52 -4.03
N GLY A 24 -17.42 -32.11 -5.06
CA GLY A 24 -18.08 -33.04 -5.97
C GLY A 24 -17.59 -33.01 -7.42
N GLU A 25 -16.89 -31.95 -7.84
CA GLU A 25 -16.39 -31.84 -9.21
C GLU A 25 -14.94 -32.34 -9.26
N SER A 26 -14.74 -33.56 -9.78
CA SER A 26 -13.43 -34.01 -10.28
C SER A 26 -13.11 -33.30 -11.61
N ASP A 27 -13.30 -31.98 -11.65
CA ASP A 27 -13.05 -31.21 -12.85
C ASP A 27 -11.59 -30.76 -12.85
N VAL A 28 -10.79 -31.44 -13.66
CA VAL A 28 -9.37 -31.14 -13.89
C VAL A 28 -9.17 -29.66 -14.23
N GLN A 29 -10.17 -29.03 -14.86
CA GLN A 29 -10.15 -27.61 -15.18
C GLN A 29 -10.26 -26.72 -13.93
N ALA A 30 -11.08 -27.08 -12.95
CA ALA A 30 -11.22 -26.35 -11.70
C ALA A 30 -9.94 -26.42 -10.85
N LEU A 31 -9.30 -27.60 -10.78
CA LEU A 31 -7.99 -27.77 -10.16
C LEU A 31 -6.91 -26.93 -10.84
N SER A 32 -6.87 -26.96 -12.18
CA SER A 32 -5.93 -26.15 -12.97
C SER A 32 -6.11 -24.65 -12.73
N ALA A 33 -7.36 -24.17 -12.64
CA ALA A 33 -7.65 -22.77 -12.34
C ALA A 33 -7.19 -22.36 -10.94
N VAL A 34 -7.38 -23.23 -9.94
CA VAL A 34 -6.90 -23.00 -8.56
C VAL A 34 -5.36 -22.93 -8.50
N ASP A 35 -4.68 -23.82 -9.19
CA ASP A 35 -3.22 -23.83 -9.19
C ASP A 35 -2.63 -22.63 -9.96
N ALA A 36 -3.26 -22.23 -11.07
CA ALA A 36 -2.94 -20.99 -11.76
C ALA A 36 -3.13 -19.78 -10.83
N TRP A 37 -4.25 -19.72 -10.09
CA TRP A 37 -4.50 -18.65 -9.13
C TRP A 37 -3.41 -18.60 -8.04
N LYS A 38 -3.06 -19.74 -7.45
CA LYS A 38 -1.98 -19.82 -6.42
C LYS A 38 -0.66 -19.30 -6.96
N HIS A 39 -0.31 -19.66 -8.19
CA HIS A 39 0.92 -19.23 -8.84
C HIS A 39 0.95 -17.70 -9.02
N PHE A 40 -0.11 -17.10 -9.57
CA PHE A 40 -0.16 -15.65 -9.75
C PHE A 40 -0.26 -14.87 -8.43
N ASN A 41 -0.98 -15.40 -7.43
CA ASN A 41 -0.98 -14.85 -6.07
C ASN A 41 0.43 -14.85 -5.47
N TYR A 42 1.18 -15.94 -5.63
CA TYR A 42 2.58 -16.04 -5.19
C TYR A 42 3.47 -15.00 -5.89
N LEU A 43 3.36 -14.85 -7.22
CA LEU A 43 4.10 -13.84 -7.98
C LEU A 43 3.77 -12.42 -7.50
N CYS A 44 2.49 -12.08 -7.37
CA CYS A 44 2.05 -10.78 -6.92
C CYS A 44 2.62 -10.46 -5.52
N ARG A 45 2.50 -11.41 -4.58
CA ARG A 45 3.06 -11.29 -3.24
C ARG A 45 4.58 -11.06 -3.26
N ASN A 46 5.32 -11.82 -4.06
CA ASN A 46 6.77 -11.64 -4.15
C ASN A 46 7.17 -10.31 -4.78
N TYR A 47 6.44 -9.80 -5.77
CA TYR A 47 6.73 -8.48 -6.32
C TYR A 47 6.55 -7.37 -5.27
N ILE A 48 5.53 -7.49 -4.41
CA ILE A 48 5.36 -6.58 -3.29
C ILE A 48 6.54 -6.72 -2.33
N MET A 49 6.87 -7.94 -1.91
CA MET A 49 7.97 -8.20 -0.98
C MET A 49 9.34 -7.76 -1.49
N ASN A 50 9.60 -7.87 -2.80
CA ASN A 50 10.85 -7.41 -3.42
C ASN A 50 11.03 -5.88 -3.39
N SER A 51 9.96 -5.12 -3.12
CA SER A 51 10.08 -3.68 -2.92
C SER A 51 10.46 -3.27 -1.50
N PHE A 52 10.52 -4.23 -0.58
CA PHE A 52 10.80 -3.97 0.82
C PHE A 52 12.29 -4.02 1.12
N HIS A 53 12.69 -3.14 2.03
CA HIS A 53 13.94 -3.30 2.77
C HIS A 53 13.83 -4.50 3.72
N ASP A 54 14.96 -5.13 4.08
CA ASP A 54 15.02 -6.35 4.89
C ASP A 54 14.21 -6.26 6.20
N SER A 55 14.22 -5.09 6.82
CA SER A 55 13.46 -4.79 8.05
C SER A 55 11.95 -4.96 7.84
N LEU A 56 11.41 -4.50 6.72
CA LEU A 56 10.00 -4.67 6.38
C LEU A 56 9.71 -6.09 5.89
N TYR A 57 10.62 -6.69 5.13
CA TYR A 57 10.47 -8.08 4.68
C TYR A 57 10.26 -9.03 5.86
N SER A 58 11.09 -8.93 6.91
CA SER A 58 10.99 -9.79 8.10
C SER A 58 9.65 -9.68 8.83
N VAL A 59 9.02 -8.51 8.81
CA VAL A 59 7.69 -8.26 9.41
C VAL A 59 6.56 -8.85 8.55
N TYR A 60 6.68 -8.73 7.23
CA TYR A 60 5.58 -9.06 6.31
C TYR A 60 5.70 -10.44 5.63
N GLN A 61 6.81 -11.17 5.79
CA GLN A 61 7.03 -12.47 5.16
C GLN A 61 5.96 -13.53 5.50
N GLY A 62 5.33 -13.43 6.67
CA GLY A 62 4.32 -14.37 7.16
C GLY A 62 2.97 -14.32 6.44
N PHE A 63 2.72 -13.29 5.63
CA PHE A 63 1.49 -13.22 4.84
C PHE A 63 1.51 -14.25 3.71
N THR A 64 0.45 -15.06 3.59
CA THR A 64 0.33 -16.14 2.60
C THR A 64 -0.33 -15.68 1.29
N THR A 65 -1.12 -14.60 1.33
CA THR A 65 -1.82 -14.05 0.16
C THR A 65 -1.35 -12.62 -0.14
N ALA A 66 -1.32 -12.28 -1.43
CA ALA A 66 -1.01 -10.91 -1.87
C ALA A 66 -2.05 -9.92 -1.34
N LYS A 67 -3.33 -10.30 -1.34
CA LYS A 67 -4.43 -9.53 -0.74
C LYS A 67 -4.19 -9.23 0.74
N GLY A 68 -3.93 -10.24 1.58
CA GLY A 68 -3.75 -10.03 3.01
C GLY A 68 -2.55 -9.14 3.31
N LEU A 69 -1.45 -9.33 2.56
CA LEU A 69 -0.29 -8.45 2.62
C LEU A 69 -0.68 -7.01 2.25
N TRP A 70 -1.36 -6.81 1.13
CA TRP A 70 -1.77 -5.50 0.64
C TRP A 70 -2.71 -4.78 1.61
N GLU A 71 -3.72 -5.46 2.14
CA GLU A 71 -4.65 -4.88 3.13
C GLU A 71 -3.95 -4.44 4.41
N SER A 72 -2.94 -5.19 4.86
CA SER A 72 -2.14 -4.82 6.03
C SER A 72 -1.31 -3.54 5.77
N LEU A 73 -0.71 -3.45 4.58
CA LEU A 73 0.04 -2.26 4.15
C LEU A 73 -0.88 -1.06 3.98
N ASP A 74 -1.99 -1.21 3.25
CA ASP A 74 -2.96 -0.14 3.01
C ASP A 74 -3.48 0.39 4.35
N ARG A 75 -3.87 -0.49 5.29
CA ARG A 75 -4.32 -0.06 6.62
C ARG A 75 -3.26 0.72 7.38
N LYS A 76 -2.01 0.24 7.39
CA LYS A 76 -0.93 0.90 8.15
C LYS A 76 -0.61 2.28 7.56
N TYR A 77 -0.33 2.32 6.26
CA TYR A 77 0.18 3.53 5.61
C TYR A 77 -0.91 4.54 5.26
N LYS A 78 -2.17 4.11 5.11
CA LYS A 78 -3.30 5.04 4.94
C LYS A 78 -3.70 5.71 6.26
N LEU A 79 -3.56 5.03 7.39
CA LEU A 79 -3.73 5.66 8.71
C LEU A 79 -2.57 6.62 9.01
N GLU A 80 -1.34 6.25 8.65
CA GLU A 80 -0.18 7.14 8.74
C GLU A 80 -0.38 8.38 7.84
N ASP A 81 -0.78 8.24 6.57
CA ASP A 81 -1.07 9.37 5.67
C ASP A 81 -2.19 10.29 6.22
N VAL A 82 -3.27 9.73 6.77
CA VAL A 82 -4.33 10.52 7.42
C VAL A 82 -3.84 11.19 8.70
N GLY A 83 -2.97 10.54 9.48
CA GLY A 83 -2.37 11.09 10.69
C GLY A 83 -1.37 12.21 10.39
N GLU A 84 -0.51 12.02 9.39
CA GLU A 84 0.45 12.99 8.88
C GLU A 84 -0.28 14.22 8.32
N LYS A 85 -1.28 14.03 7.46
CA LYS A 85 -2.11 15.14 6.96
C LYS A 85 -2.82 15.90 8.08
N LYS A 86 -3.36 15.21 9.09
CA LYS A 86 -3.96 15.87 10.27
C LYS A 86 -2.93 16.69 11.05
N PHE A 87 -1.71 16.18 11.17
CA PHE A 87 -0.62 16.88 11.83
C PHE A 87 -0.19 18.13 11.04
N LEU A 88 -0.04 18.02 9.71
CA LEU A 88 0.28 19.14 8.83
C LEU A 88 -0.82 20.22 8.86
N VAL A 89 -2.10 19.83 8.84
CA VAL A 89 -3.23 20.76 9.01
C VAL A 89 -3.16 21.48 10.35
N GLY A 90 -2.79 20.79 11.43
CA GLY A 90 -2.57 21.42 12.74
C GLY A 90 -1.44 22.45 12.71
N GLN A 91 -0.28 22.09 12.17
CA GLN A 91 0.85 23.01 12.01
C GLN A 91 0.47 24.24 11.16
N PHE A 92 -0.34 24.04 10.12
CA PHE A 92 -0.80 25.12 9.27
C PHE A 92 -1.70 26.11 10.01
N LEU A 93 -2.63 25.60 10.82
CA LEU A 93 -3.51 26.44 11.64
C LEU A 93 -2.75 27.19 12.74
N ASP A 94 -1.69 26.58 13.29
CA ASP A 94 -0.85 27.18 14.32
C ASP A 94 0.27 28.07 13.75
N PHE A 95 0.47 28.09 12.43
CA PHE A 95 1.54 28.85 11.79
C PHE A 95 1.37 30.35 12.05
N LYS A 96 2.38 30.94 12.68
CA LYS A 96 2.47 32.39 12.94
C LYS A 96 3.82 32.90 12.52
N MET A 97 3.82 33.97 11.75
CA MET A 97 5.06 34.67 11.40
C MET A 97 5.63 35.37 12.64
N VAL A 98 6.95 35.34 12.77
CA VAL A 98 7.69 35.97 13.86
C VAL A 98 8.50 37.14 13.30
N ASP A 99 8.42 38.30 13.98
CA ASP A 99 9.06 39.55 13.53
C ASP A 99 10.59 39.47 13.43
N SER A 100 11.21 38.53 14.16
CA SER A 100 12.67 38.33 14.14
C SER A 100 13.17 37.56 12.91
N ARG A 101 12.27 37.08 12.03
CA ARG A 101 12.61 36.27 10.84
C ARG A 101 12.26 37.00 9.55
N ILE A 102 13.00 36.71 8.48
CA ILE A 102 12.75 37.27 7.14
C ILE A 102 11.40 36.77 6.63
N ILE A 103 10.53 37.70 6.21
CA ILE A 103 9.17 37.41 5.73
C ILE A 103 9.18 36.39 4.59
N MET A 104 10.06 36.57 3.59
CA MET A 104 10.11 35.67 2.42
C MET A 104 10.43 34.21 2.78
N SER A 105 11.30 33.96 3.76
CA SER A 105 11.60 32.61 4.23
C SER A 105 10.38 31.98 4.90
N GLN A 106 9.64 32.75 5.69
CA GLN A 106 8.42 32.28 6.36
C GLN A 106 7.29 32.03 5.36
N VAL A 107 7.17 32.85 4.30
CA VAL A 107 6.21 32.63 3.20
C VAL A 107 6.52 31.33 2.45
N GLN A 108 7.79 31.04 2.18
CA GLN A 108 8.18 29.78 1.53
C GLN A 108 7.85 28.57 2.40
N GLU A 109 8.15 28.62 3.70
CA GLU A 109 7.77 27.58 4.66
C GLU A 109 6.26 27.34 4.67
N PHE A 110 5.47 28.42 4.70
CA PHE A 110 4.02 28.34 4.63
C PHE A 110 3.51 27.73 3.31
N GLN A 111 4.14 28.06 2.18
CA GLN A 111 3.79 27.49 0.88
C GLN A 111 4.10 26.00 0.79
N VAL A 112 5.24 25.56 1.33
CA VAL A 112 5.59 24.13 1.41
C VAL A 112 4.56 23.40 2.24
N LEU A 113 4.21 23.94 3.42
CA LEU A 113 3.20 23.36 4.30
C LEU A 113 1.83 23.24 3.63
N LEU A 114 1.41 24.25 2.86
CA LEU A 114 0.16 24.21 2.09
C LEU A 114 0.19 23.15 0.98
N HIS A 115 1.34 22.95 0.33
CA HIS A 115 1.49 21.96 -0.74
C HIS A 115 1.53 20.52 -0.22
N GLU A 116 1.95 20.32 1.03
CA GLU A 116 2.04 19.00 1.68
C GLU A 116 0.72 18.53 2.32
N ILE A 117 -0.29 19.42 2.45
CA ILE A 117 -1.66 19.11 2.92
C ILE A 117 -2.51 18.55 1.78
#